data_AF-A0A382CPQ4-F1
#
_entry.id   AF-A0A382CPQ4-F1
#
_cell.length_a   1.000
_cell.length_b   1.000
_cell.length_c   1.000
_cell.angle_alpha   90.00
_cell.angle_beta   90.00
_cell.angle_gamma   90.00
#
_symmetry.space_group_name_H-M   'P 1'
#
loop_
_entity.id
_entity.type
_entity.pdbx_description
1 polymer ?
#
loop_
_entity_poly.entity_id
_entity_poly.type
_entity_poly.pdbx_seq_one_letter_code
_entity_poly.pdbx_strand_id
1 'polypeptide(L)'
;ISLNNLIEFEYVNLFFYVLAHLLIIYLCFYYFNFFLYFVFFFYGIFFDIFLLNNIGPHLLVFIFLLVIVSFLKKILFNLSSIKVFYVIIALMFLIFLFEMIFADIILNYNFDYHKYIKLCIIGIIIIYPVFFLFSKFDRL
;
A
#
# COMPACT_ATOMS: atom_id res chain seq x y z
N ILE A 1 -12.59 -5.88 6.81
CA ILE A 1 -11.19 -5.98 7.25
C ILE A 1 -11.04 -5.22 8.56
N SER A 2 -11.06 -5.95 9.68
CA SER A 2 -11.15 -5.40 11.04
C SER A 2 -9.91 -4.57 11.39
N LEU A 3 -10.20 -3.43 11.96
CA LEU A 3 -9.22 -2.50 12.49
C LEU A 3 -9.32 -2.77 14.00
N ASN A 4 -8.40 -3.59 14.50
CA ASN A 4 -8.57 -4.32 15.76
C ASN A 4 -8.99 -3.37 16.92
N ASN A 5 -10.20 -3.59 17.45
CA ASN A 5 -10.77 -3.23 18.75
C ASN A 5 -10.67 -1.80 19.34
N LEU A 6 -10.07 -0.82 18.66
CA LEU A 6 -10.11 0.60 19.06
C LEU A 6 -11.01 1.40 18.11
N ILE A 7 -12.32 1.15 18.23
CA ILE A 7 -13.38 1.90 17.52
C ILE A 7 -13.23 3.42 17.77
N GLU A 8 -12.65 3.80 18.90
CA GLU A 8 -12.47 5.20 19.34
C GLU A 8 -11.62 6.06 18.39
N PHE A 9 -10.78 5.46 17.54
CA PHE A 9 -9.86 6.22 16.65
C PHE A 9 -9.81 5.69 15.20
N GLU A 10 -10.97 5.38 14.60
CA GLU A 10 -11.08 4.86 13.21
C GLU A 10 -10.19 5.63 12.21
N TYR A 11 -10.26 6.96 12.19
CA TYR A 11 -9.51 7.79 11.24
C TYR A 11 -8.00 7.79 11.47
N VAL A 12 -7.54 7.72 12.71
CA VAL A 12 -6.10 7.63 13.04
C VAL A 12 -5.55 6.31 12.52
N ASN A 13 -6.30 5.24 12.70
CA ASN A 13 -5.91 3.92 12.24
C ASN A 13 -5.92 3.82 10.71
N LEU A 14 -6.91 4.42 10.04
CA LEU A 14 -6.92 4.54 8.58
C LEU A 14 -5.73 5.39 8.08
N PHE A 15 -5.37 6.45 8.79
CA PHE A 15 -4.20 7.27 8.46
C PHE A 15 -2.91 6.43 8.50
N PHE A 16 -2.65 5.70 9.59
CA PHE A 16 -1.46 4.85 9.69
C PHE A 16 -1.47 3.70 8.70
N TYR A 17 -2.64 3.14 8.43
CA TYR A 17 -2.82 2.14 7.38
C TYR A 17 -2.38 2.69 6.03
N VAL A 18 -2.90 3.83 5.60
CA VAL A 18 -2.53 4.46 4.32
C VAL A 18 -1.05 4.83 4.29
N LEU A 19 -0.51 5.38 5.38
CA LEU A 19 0.91 5.75 5.48
C LEU A 19 1.83 4.54 5.31
N ALA A 20 1.49 3.41 5.94
CA ALA A 20 2.22 2.15 5.79
C ALA A 20 2.28 1.69 4.33
N HIS A 21 1.15 1.68 3.63
CA HIS A 21 1.08 1.29 2.22
C HIS A 21 1.89 2.24 1.33
N LEU A 22 1.81 3.54 1.60
CA LEU A 22 2.58 4.54 0.86
C LEU A 22 4.10 4.33 1.03
N LEU A 23 4.54 3.98 2.23
CA LEU A 23 5.95 3.66 2.51
C LEU A 23 6.41 2.41 1.76
N ILE A 24 5.57 1.36 1.69
CA ILE A 24 5.85 0.15 0.91
C ILE A 24 5.99 0.50 -0.58
N ILE A 25 5.05 1.27 -1.15
CA ILE A 25 5.12 1.67 -2.57
C ILE A 25 6.39 2.47 -2.82
N TYR A 26 6.70 3.42 -1.95
CA TYR A 26 7.89 4.26 -2.08
C TYR A 26 9.18 3.42 -2.02
N LEU A 27 9.33 2.52 -1.05
CA LEU A 27 10.47 1.59 -0.98
C LEU A 27 10.57 0.72 -2.23
N CYS A 28 9.43 0.22 -2.72
CA CYS A 28 9.37 -0.61 -3.92
C CYS A 28 9.81 0.15 -5.17
N PHE A 29 9.56 1.46 -5.25
CA PHE A 29 9.91 2.28 -6.41
C PHE A 29 11.37 2.72 -6.39
N TYR A 30 11.81 3.33 -5.30
CA TYR A 30 13.10 4.01 -5.24
C TYR A 30 14.24 3.08 -4.82
N TYR A 31 13.95 2.07 -4.00
CA TYR A 31 14.96 1.20 -3.38
C TYR A 31 14.85 -0.26 -3.82
N PHE A 32 14.24 -0.52 -4.99
CA PHE A 32 13.96 -1.88 -5.47
C PHE A 32 15.20 -2.78 -5.54
N ASN A 33 15.23 -3.79 -4.69
CA ASN A 33 16.24 -4.84 -4.66
C ASN A 33 15.63 -6.20 -4.26
N PHE A 34 16.39 -7.29 -4.42
CA PHE A 34 15.91 -8.63 -4.10
C PHE A 34 15.54 -8.81 -2.61
N PHE A 35 16.19 -8.09 -1.71
CA PHE A 35 15.91 -8.18 -0.27
C PHE A 35 14.50 -7.68 0.09
N LEU A 36 13.93 -6.76 -0.69
CA LEU A 36 12.56 -6.28 -0.47
C LEU A 36 11.51 -7.38 -0.58
N TYR A 37 11.76 -8.46 -1.32
CA TYR A 37 10.83 -9.60 -1.36
C TYR A 37 10.67 -10.23 0.04
N PHE A 38 11.77 -10.39 0.79
CA PHE A 38 11.69 -10.90 2.16
C PHE A 38 11.02 -9.89 3.09
N VAL A 39 11.36 -8.61 2.98
CA VAL A 39 10.75 -7.56 3.82
C VAL A 39 9.24 -7.53 3.62
N PHE A 40 8.75 -7.51 2.38
CA PHE A 40 7.33 -7.42 2.09
C PHE A 40 6.59 -8.72 2.43
N PHE A 41 7.25 -9.87 2.30
CA PHE A 41 6.70 -11.14 2.75
C PHE A 41 6.41 -11.13 4.26
N PHE A 42 7.40 -10.80 5.10
CA PHE A 42 7.19 -10.74 6.55
C PHE A 42 6.24 -9.62 6.93
N TYR A 43 6.32 -8.47 6.25
CA TYR A 43 5.42 -7.34 6.50
C TYR A 43 3.97 -7.67 6.17
N GLY A 44 3.72 -8.35 5.05
CA GLY A 44 2.39 -8.83 4.66
C GLY A 44 1.81 -9.79 5.67
N ILE A 45 2.58 -10.80 6.10
CA ILE A 45 2.16 -11.73 7.16
C ILE A 45 1.83 -10.98 8.46
N PHE A 46 2.66 -10.02 8.86
CA PHE A 46 2.42 -9.23 10.06
C PHE A 46 1.12 -8.42 9.96
N PHE A 47 0.88 -7.76 8.83
CA PHE A 47 -0.36 -7.00 8.58
C PHE A 47 -1.60 -7.89 8.62
N ASP A 48 -1.54 -9.01 7.92
CA ASP A 48 -2.59 -10.02 7.86
C ASP A 48 -2.94 -10.55 9.26
N ILE A 49 -1.95 -10.99 10.05
CA ILE A 49 -2.19 -11.48 11.41
C ILE A 49 -2.73 -10.35 12.31
N PHE A 50 -2.15 -9.16 12.24
CA PHE A 50 -2.51 -8.06 13.14
C PHE A 50 -3.92 -7.51 12.88
N LEU A 51 -4.33 -7.41 11.61
CA LEU A 51 -5.60 -6.81 11.19
C LEU A 51 -6.71 -7.84 10.99
N LEU A 52 -6.38 -9.00 10.43
CA LEU A 52 -7.36 -10.00 10.00
C LEU A 52 -7.34 -11.28 10.85
N ASN A 53 -6.33 -11.43 11.72
CA ASN A 53 -6.09 -12.68 12.46
C ASN A 53 -6.00 -13.91 11.53
N ASN A 54 -5.64 -13.69 10.27
CA ASN A 54 -5.57 -14.68 9.20
C ASN A 54 -4.56 -14.22 8.14
N ILE A 55 -3.76 -15.14 7.61
CA ILE A 55 -2.81 -14.88 6.52
C ILE A 55 -3.55 -14.86 5.18
N GLY A 56 -3.28 -13.88 4.32
CA GLY A 56 -3.77 -13.89 2.94
C GLY A 56 -3.70 -12.54 2.23
N PRO A 57 -4.72 -11.68 2.37
CA PRO A 57 -4.94 -10.56 1.44
C PRO A 57 -3.77 -9.59 1.33
N HIS A 58 -3.20 -9.12 2.45
CA HIS A 58 -2.09 -8.16 2.42
C HIS A 58 -0.83 -8.78 1.86
N LEU A 59 -0.47 -9.99 2.30
CA LEU A 59 0.68 -10.72 1.80
C LEU A 59 0.62 -10.90 0.27
N LEU A 60 -0.53 -11.34 -0.23
CA LEU A 60 -0.72 -11.58 -1.65
C LEU A 60 -0.61 -10.30 -2.46
N VAL A 61 -1.22 -9.19 -2.01
CA VAL A 61 -1.10 -7.91 -2.70
C VAL A 61 0.33 -7.40 -2.71
N PHE A 62 1.07 -7.51 -1.62
CA PHE A 62 2.46 -7.02 -1.57
C PHE A 62 3.39 -7.84 -2.48
N ILE A 63 3.23 -9.16 -2.52
CA ILE A 63 3.97 -10.01 -3.46
C ILE A 63 3.58 -9.68 -4.90
N PHE A 64 2.28 -9.53 -5.18
CA PHE A 64 1.79 -9.19 -6.51
C PHE A 64 2.33 -7.83 -6.99
N LEU A 65 2.37 -6.83 -6.10
CA LEU A 65 2.96 -5.52 -6.36
C LEU A 65 4.44 -5.63 -6.73
N LEU A 66 5.24 -6.39 -5.96
CA LEU A 66 6.66 -6.58 -6.25
C LEU A 66 6.88 -7.22 -7.62
N VAL A 67 6.06 -8.21 -7.97
CA VAL A 67 6.12 -8.84 -9.30
C VAL A 67 5.84 -7.81 -10.39
N ILE A 68 4.75 -7.03 -10.27
CA ILE A 68 4.42 -5.97 -11.24
C ILE A 68 5.57 -4.96 -11.37
N VAL A 69 6.09 -4.45 -10.25
CA VAL A 69 7.15 -3.45 -10.26
C VAL A 69 8.44 -4.02 -10.83
N SER A 70 8.74 -5.31 -10.60
CA SER A 70 9.91 -5.97 -11.19
C SER A 70 9.87 -5.96 -12.73
N PHE A 71 8.70 -6.16 -13.33
CA PHE A 71 8.51 -6.09 -14.78
C PHE A 71 8.54 -4.65 -15.29
N LEU A 72 7.91 -3.73 -14.58
CA LEU A 72 7.80 -2.33 -14.99
C LEU A 72 9.05 -1.51 -14.67
N LYS A 73 9.99 -2.04 -13.89
CA LYS A 73 11.19 -1.39 -13.37
C LYS A 73 11.86 -0.47 -14.41
N LYS A 74 12.17 -1.02 -15.59
CA LYS A 74 12.88 -0.31 -16.67
C LYS A 74 12.12 0.91 -17.19
N ILE A 75 10.79 0.86 -17.21
CA ILE A 75 9.93 1.96 -17.65
C ILE A 75 9.83 3.00 -16.53
N LEU A 76 9.65 2.54 -15.29
CA LEU A 76 9.44 3.40 -14.12
C LEU A 76 10.65 4.30 -13.84
N PHE A 77 11.89 3.82 -14.02
CA PHE A 77 13.11 4.61 -13.79
C PHE A 77 13.33 5.76 -14.79
N ASN A 78 12.66 5.73 -15.94
CA ASN A 78 12.79 6.78 -16.96
C ASN A 78 11.67 7.85 -16.86
N LEU A 79 10.81 7.77 -15.84
CA LEU A 79 9.73 8.72 -15.62
C LEU A 79 10.25 10.00 -14.96
N SER A 80 9.67 11.14 -15.33
CA SER A 80 9.86 12.40 -14.60
C SER A 80 9.18 12.34 -13.23
N SER A 81 9.64 13.14 -12.26
CA SER A 81 9.14 13.13 -10.88
C SER A 81 7.62 13.32 -10.78
N ILE A 82 7.04 14.16 -11.64
CA ILE A 82 5.58 14.35 -11.69
C ILE A 82 4.83 13.11 -12.15
N LYS A 83 5.39 12.36 -13.12
CA LYS A 83 4.80 11.10 -13.59
C LYS A 83 4.92 10.02 -12.52
N VAL A 84 6.06 9.95 -11.83
CA VAL A 84 6.25 9.04 -10.68
C VAL A 84 5.21 9.31 -9.60
N PHE A 85 4.97 10.58 -9.25
CA PHE A 85 3.93 10.96 -8.29
C PHE A 85 2.55 10.41 -8.66
N TYR A 86 2.11 10.57 -9.91
CA TYR A 86 0.83 10.01 -10.37
C TYR A 86 0.81 8.47 -10.38
N VAL A 87 1.93 7.82 -10.71
CA VAL A 87 2.03 6.36 -10.65
C VAL A 87 1.89 5.85 -9.21
N ILE A 88 2.49 6.51 -8.23
CA ILE A 88 2.36 6.16 -6.81
C ILE A 88 0.90 6.26 -6.37
N ILE A 89 0.19 7.34 -6.75
CA ILE A 89 -1.25 7.48 -6.48
C ILE A 89 -2.04 6.31 -7.08
N ALA A 90 -1.81 6.00 -8.36
CA ALA A 90 -2.52 4.94 -9.06
C ALA A 90 -2.29 3.56 -8.42
N LEU A 91 -1.05 3.26 -8.04
CA LEU A 91 -0.71 2.00 -7.37
C LEU A 91 -1.32 1.89 -5.98
N MET A 92 -1.38 2.99 -5.22
CA MET A 92 -2.01 2.99 -3.91
C MET A 92 -3.49 2.61 -4.01
N PHE A 93 -4.23 3.16 -4.98
CA PHE A 93 -5.63 2.78 -5.20
C PHE A 93 -5.76 1.32 -5.66
N LEU A 94 -4.87 0.89 -6.56
CA LEU A 94 -4.84 -0.48 -7.07
C LEU A 94 -4.61 -1.50 -5.94
N ILE A 95 -3.70 -1.20 -5.01
CA ILE A 95 -3.40 -2.03 -3.84
C ILE A 95 -4.63 -2.16 -2.95
N PHE A 96 -5.27 -1.06 -2.58
CA PHE A 96 -6.50 -1.11 -1.76
C PHE A 96 -7.62 -1.89 -2.45
N LEU A 97 -7.75 -1.74 -3.77
CA LEU A 97 -8.72 -2.48 -4.55
C LEU A 97 -8.44 -3.98 -4.49
N PHE A 98 -7.20 -4.40 -4.78
CA PHE A 98 -6.84 -5.81 -4.76
C PHE A 98 -6.92 -6.43 -3.37
N GLU A 99 -6.60 -5.69 -2.31
CA GLU A 99 -6.72 -6.20 -0.93
C GLU A 99 -8.17 -6.53 -0.59
N MET A 100 -9.11 -5.67 -0.97
CA MET A 100 -10.53 -5.93 -0.75
C MET A 100 -11.04 -7.07 -1.63
N ILE A 101 -10.58 -7.17 -2.88
CA ILE A 101 -10.94 -8.29 -3.76
C ILE A 101 -10.41 -9.61 -3.20
N PHE A 102 -9.15 -9.66 -2.75
CA PHE A 102 -8.58 -10.87 -2.17
C PHE A 102 -9.21 -11.20 -0.82
N ALA A 103 -9.55 -10.22 0.00
CA ALA A 103 -10.29 -10.44 1.24
C ALA A 103 -11.69 -11.02 0.98
N ASP A 104 -12.37 -10.55 -0.06
CA ASP A 104 -13.67 -11.07 -0.49
C ASP A 104 -13.56 -12.53 -0.96
N ILE A 105 -12.64 -12.81 -1.87
CA ILE A 105 -12.48 -14.15 -2.47
C ILE A 105 -11.96 -15.19 -1.46
N ILE A 106 -10.98 -14.82 -0.62
CA ILE A 106 -10.24 -15.78 0.23
C ILE A 106 -10.88 -15.93 1.59
N LEU A 107 -11.35 -14.82 2.17
CA LEU A 107 -11.84 -14.77 3.56
C LEU A 107 -13.36 -14.54 3.64
N ASN A 108 -14.07 -14.46 2.51
CA ASN A 108 -15.49 -14.12 2.42
C ASN A 108 -15.82 -12.78 3.11
N TYR A 109 -14.89 -11.83 3.07
CA TYR A 109 -15.14 -10.46 3.52
C TYR A 109 -15.69 -9.62 2.37
N ASN A 110 -17.01 -9.47 2.32
CA ASN A 110 -17.69 -8.66 1.31
C ASN A 110 -16.98 -7.33 1.03
N PHE A 111 -16.84 -7.02 -0.25
CA PHE A 111 -16.26 -5.75 -0.71
C PHE A 111 -17.03 -4.55 -0.15
N ASP A 112 -16.36 -3.69 0.62
CA ASP A 112 -16.93 -2.48 1.19
C ASP A 112 -16.50 -1.24 0.40
N TYR A 113 -17.39 -0.80 -0.50
CA TYR A 113 -17.18 0.38 -1.34
C TYR A 113 -16.97 1.67 -0.53
N HIS A 114 -17.66 1.81 0.59
CA HIS A 114 -17.57 3.02 1.41
C HIS A 114 -16.19 3.09 2.09
N LYS A 115 -15.70 1.95 2.60
CA LYS A 115 -14.34 1.85 3.16
C LYS A 115 -13.27 2.08 2.09
N TYR A 116 -13.46 1.56 0.87
CA TYR A 116 -12.53 1.79 -0.24
C TYR A 116 -12.40 3.28 -0.56
N ILE A 117 -13.54 3.97 -0.72
CA ILE A 117 -13.55 5.42 -1.00
C ILE A 117 -12.89 6.21 0.13
N LYS A 118 -13.18 5.88 1.39
CA LYS A 118 -12.52 6.49 2.56
C LYS A 118 -10.99 6.37 2.49
N LEU A 119 -10.48 5.18 2.19
CA LEU A 119 -9.03 4.94 2.04
C LEU A 119 -8.43 5.77 0.91
N CYS A 120 -9.10 5.86 -0.24
CA CYS A 120 -8.65 6.67 -1.36
C CYS A 120 -8.57 8.16 -1.03
N ILE A 121 -9.59 8.71 -0.36
CA ILE A 121 -9.62 10.12 0.06
C ILE A 121 -8.47 10.41 1.04
N ILE A 122 -8.30 9.57 2.05
CA ILE A 122 -7.20 9.71 3.02
C ILE A 122 -5.84 9.59 2.31
N GLY A 123 -5.71 8.67 1.35
CA GLY A 123 -4.56 8.54 0.46
C GLY A 123 -4.17 9.82 -0.25
N ILE A 124 -5.14 10.48 -0.90
CA ILE A 124 -4.92 11.75 -1.60
C ILE A 124 -4.44 12.84 -0.64
N ILE A 125 -4.98 12.89 0.57
CA ILE A 125 -4.60 13.90 1.56
C ILE A 125 -3.17 13.67 2.06
N ILE A 126 -2.79 12.41 2.30
CA ILE A 126 -1.49 12.05 2.90
C ILE A 126 -0.35 12.06 1.86
N ILE A 127 -0.62 11.76 0.60
CA ILE A 127 0.45 11.57 -0.39
C ILE A 127 1.26 12.84 -0.63
N TYR A 128 0.62 14.02 -0.60
CA TYR A 128 1.30 15.30 -0.82
C TYR A 128 2.36 15.61 0.26
N PRO A 129 2.02 15.65 1.58
CA PRO A 129 3.02 15.91 2.62
C PRO A 129 4.10 14.83 2.69
N VAL A 130 3.75 13.57 2.42
CA VAL A 130 4.73 12.47 2.42
C VAL A 130 5.71 12.60 1.26
N PHE A 131 5.24 12.93 0.06
CA PHE A 131 6.12 13.12 -1.10
C PHE A 131 7.05 14.33 -0.90
N PHE A 132 6.55 15.43 -0.33
CA PHE A 132 7.39 16.59 0.02
C PHE A 132 8.46 16.25 1.07
N LEU A 133 8.14 15.37 2.03
CA LEU A 133 9.09 14.92 3.03
C LEU A 133 10.15 14.00 2.40
N PHE A 134 9.75 13.07 1.53
CA PHE A 134 10.68 12.16 0.84
C PHE A 134 11.58 12.86 -0.18
N SER A 135 11.11 13.89 -0.89
CA SER A 135 11.96 14.64 -1.81
C SER A 135 13.15 15.29 -1.09
N LYS A 136 12.99 15.70 0.17
CA LYS A 136 14.09 16.20 1.00
C LYS A 136 15.09 15.13 1.39
N PHE A 137 14.65 13.89 1.63
CA PHE A 137 15.55 12.78 1.97
C PHE A 137 16.39 12.36 0.78
N ASP A 138 15.79 12.30 -0.41
CA ASP A 138 16.48 11.88 -1.64
C ASP A 138 17.40 12.97 -2.24
N ARG A 139 17.41 14.20 -1.68
CA ARG A 139 18.08 15.38 -2.25
C ARG A 139 17.69 15.63 -3.72
N LEU A 140 16.43 15.33 -4.07
CA LEU A 140 15.81 15.68 -5.36
C LEU A 140 15.38 17.16 -5.39
#